data_AF-A0A7K8XFS6-F1
#
_entry.id   AF-A0A7K8XFS6-F1
#
_cell.length_a   1.000
_cell.length_b   1.000
_cell.length_c   1.000
_cell.angle_alpha   90.00
_cell.angle_beta   90.00
_cell.angle_gamma   90.00
#
_symmetry.space_group_name_H-M   'P 1'
#
loop_
_entity.id
_entity.type
_entity.pdbx_description
1 polymer ?
#
loop_
_entity_poly.entity_id
_entity_poly.type
_entity_poly.pdbx_seq_one_letter_code
_entity_poly.pdbx_strand_id
1 'polypeptide(L)'
;MIQIDTYSYNNRSNKPIHRAYCQIKVFCDKGAERKIRDEERKQNRKKGKGQASQASCNSSDGKLSTLPLQKKSDITFFKTMADLDSQPVLFIPDVHFGNLQRTGQV
;
A
#
# COMPACT_ATOMS: atom_id res chain seq x y z
N MET A 1 1.55 6.88 3.50
CA MET A 1 2.61 5.85 3.50
C MET A 1 2.43 5.01 4.75
N ILE A 2 2.69 3.71 4.68
CA ILE A 2 2.84 2.86 5.87
C ILE A 2 4.34 2.63 6.05
N GLN A 3 4.86 2.85 7.25
CA GLN A 3 6.24 2.59 7.63
C GLN A 3 6.28 1.56 8.76
N ILE A 4 7.26 0.66 8.71
CA ILE A 4 7.53 -0.34 9.74
C ILE A 4 8.96 -0.14 10.23
N ASP A 5 9.10 0.14 11.51
CA ASP A 5 10.37 0.20 12.23
C ASP A 5 10.48 -1.07 13.09
N THR A 6 11.56 -1.83 12.91
CA THR A 6 11.85 -3.03 13.70
C THR A 6 12.97 -2.71 14.68
N TYR A 7 12.75 -2.97 15.98
CA TYR A 7 13.71 -2.73 17.05
C TYR A 7 14.25 -4.05 17.60
N SER A 8 15.47 -4.03 18.13
CA SER A 8 16.02 -5.17 18.86
C SER A 8 15.33 -5.30 20.22
N TYR A 9 14.97 -6.52 20.61
CA TYR A 9 14.41 -6.78 21.93
C TYR A 9 15.44 -6.61 23.06
N ASN A 10 16.70 -7.01 22.81
CA ASN A 10 17.74 -7.09 23.85
C ASN A 10 18.48 -5.76 24.08
N ASN A 11 18.40 -4.83 23.14
CA ASN A 11 19.08 -3.54 23.23
C ASN A 11 18.02 -2.44 23.40
N ARG A 12 18.06 -1.71 24.52
CA ARG A 12 17.15 -0.57 24.83
C ARG A 12 17.49 0.69 24.00
N SER A 13 17.86 0.49 22.74
CA SER A 13 18.18 1.56 21.80
C SER A 13 16.91 2.17 21.23
N ASN A 14 16.88 3.50 21.12
CA ASN A 14 15.81 4.22 20.44
C ASN A 14 16.00 4.25 18.91
N LYS A 15 17.02 3.57 18.38
CA LYS A 15 17.29 3.45 16.94
C LYS A 15 16.81 2.09 16.42
N PRO A 16 15.98 2.04 15.35
CA PRO A 16 15.56 0.78 14.75
C PRO A 16 16.75 0.04 14.13
N ILE A 17 16.67 -1.30 14.09
CA ILE A 17 17.64 -2.16 13.40
C ILE A 17 17.29 -2.37 11.92
N HIS A 18 16.03 -2.15 11.56
CA HIS A 18 15.55 -2.19 10.18
C HIS A 18 14.34 -1.28 10.03
N ARG A 19 14.23 -0.65 8.86
CA ARG A 19 13.12 0.21 8.49
C ARG A 19 12.68 -0.10 7.06
N ALA A 20 11.38 -0.14 6.83
CA ALA A 20 10.81 -0.28 5.49
C ALA A 20 9.50 0.48 5.34
N TYR A 21 9.12 0.80 4.10
CA TYR A 21 7.89 1.54 3.80
C TYR A 21 7.13 0.98 2.59
N CYS A 22 5.84 1.28 2.56
CA CYS A 22 4.98 1.11 1.40
C CYS A 22 4.17 2.40 1.17
N GLN A 23 4.13 2.86 -0.07
CA GLN A 23 3.24 3.96 -0.44
C GLN A 23 1.79 3.45 -0.43
N ILE A 24 0.87 4.28 0.07
CA ILE A 24 -0.55 3.96 0.10
C ILE A 24 -1.36 5.14 -0.40
N LYS A 25 -2.52 4.83 -0.96
CA LYS A 25 -3.60 5.77 -1.24
C LYS A 25 -4.86 5.21 -0.62
N VAL A 26 -5.49 5.99 0.24
CA VAL A 26 -6.73 5.60 0.91
C VAL A 26 -7.90 6.16 0.12
N PHE A 27 -8.93 5.34 -0.05
CA PHE A 27 -10.17 5.72 -0.71
C PHE A 27 -11.34 5.36 0.19
N CYS A 28 -12.41 6.17 0.14
CA CYS A 28 -13.68 5.83 0.78
C CYS A 28 -14.41 4.72 -0.01
N ASP A 29 -15.25 3.96 0.69
CA ASP A 29 -16.04 2.84 0.16
C ASP A 29 -15.17 1.84 -0.63
N LYS A 30 -15.70 1.34 -1.77
CA LYS A 30 -15.00 0.51 -2.75
C LYS A 30 -14.19 1.35 -3.76
N GLY A 31 -13.65 2.49 -3.31
CA GLY A 31 -12.99 3.47 -4.17
C GLY A 31 -11.68 2.96 -4.78
N ALA A 32 -10.93 2.12 -4.05
CA ALA A 32 -9.71 1.52 -4.56
C ALA A 32 -9.99 0.56 -5.73
N GLU A 33 -10.99 -0.32 -5.58
CA GLU A 33 -11.38 -1.27 -6.61
C GLU A 33 -12.02 -0.58 -7.82
N ARG A 34 -12.74 0.54 -7.60
CA ARG A 34 -13.20 1.39 -8.71
C ARG A 34 -12.01 2.01 -9.44
N LYS A 35 -11.03 2.56 -8.72
CA LYS A 35 -9.85 3.18 -9.32
C LYS A 35 -9.03 2.20 -10.16
N ILE A 36 -8.79 0.98 -9.66
CA ILE A 36 -8.07 -0.07 -10.41
C ILE A 36 -8.81 -0.38 -11.71
N ARG A 37 -10.12 -0.65 -11.63
CA ARG A 37 -10.95 -0.94 -12.80
C ARG A 37 -10.95 0.21 -13.83
N ASP A 38 -10.92 1.46 -13.39
CA ASP A 38 -10.91 2.62 -14.30
C ASP A 38 -9.58 2.77 -15.04
N GLU A 39 -8.44 2.55 -14.37
CA GLU A 39 -7.13 2.56 -15.01
C GLU A 39 -6.97 1.40 -16.00
N GLU A 40 -7.44 0.20 -15.66
CA GLU A 40 -7.47 -0.95 -16.58
C GLU A 40 -8.29 -0.67 -17.84
N ARG A 41 -9.51 -0.14 -17.68
CA ARG A 41 -10.36 0.26 -18.83
C ARG A 41 -9.67 1.31 -19.71
N LYS A 42 -8.98 2.28 -19.10
CA LYS A 42 -8.25 3.32 -19.82
C LYS A 42 -7.07 2.75 -20.61
N GLN A 43 -6.35 1.78 -20.04
CA GLN A 43 -5.26 1.09 -20.72
C GLN A 43 -5.77 0.27 -21.94
N ASN A 44 -6.89 -0.44 -21.78
CA ASN A 44 -7.46 -1.24 -22.87
C ASN A 44 -7.94 -0.39 -24.06
N ARG A 45 -8.50 0.81 -23.80
CA ARG A 45 -8.89 1.75 -24.87
C ARG A 45 -7.70 2.26 -25.68
N LYS A 46 -6.53 2.47 -25.04
CA LYS A 46 -5.31 2.89 -25.74
C LYS A 46 -4.72 1.78 -26.61
N LYS A 47 -4.84 0.52 -26.18
CA LYS A 47 -4.38 -0.65 -26.95
C LYS A 47 -5.28 -0.97 -28.16
N GLY A 48 -6.54 -0.51 -28.16
CA GLY A 48 -7.51 -0.78 -29.24
C GLY A 48 -7.29 -0.05 -30.57
N LYS A 49 -6.24 0.77 -30.73
CA LYS A 49 -5.97 1.52 -31.97
C LYS A 49 -4.65 1.20 -32.68
N GLY A 50 -3.90 0.17 -32.25
CA GLY A 50 -2.69 -0.22 -32.98
C GLY A 50 -2.00 -1.47 -32.43
N GLN A 51 -1.69 -2.38 -33.36
CA GLN A 51 -0.84 -3.57 -33.24
C GLN A 51 -1.47 -4.84 -32.65
N ALA A 52 -2.11 -5.58 -33.55
CA ALA A 52 -1.92 -7.02 -33.62
C ALA A 52 -0.53 -7.29 -34.26
N SER A 53 0.49 -7.61 -33.46
CA SER A 53 1.59 -8.54 -33.80
C SER A 53 2.66 -8.61 -32.71
N GLN A 54 2.78 -9.81 -32.14
CA GLN A 54 3.99 -10.44 -31.55
C GLN A 54 4.60 -9.84 -30.28
N ALA A 55 5.29 -10.59 -29.41
CA ALA A 55 5.41 -12.01 -29.05
C ALA A 55 6.35 -11.97 -27.82
N SER A 56 6.00 -12.64 -26.71
CA SER A 56 6.67 -13.86 -26.24
C SER A 56 8.10 -13.69 -25.70
N CYS A 57 8.24 -13.96 -24.40
CA CYS A 57 9.29 -14.80 -23.81
C CYS A 57 8.73 -15.32 -22.47
N ASN A 58 8.73 -16.57 -22.04
CA ASN A 58 9.17 -17.87 -22.54
C ASN A 58 8.37 -18.92 -21.77
N SER A 59 8.02 -20.03 -22.43
CA SER A 59 8.08 -21.41 -21.94
C SER A 59 6.93 -22.26 -22.49
N SER A 60 7.35 -23.40 -23.01
CA SER A 60 6.68 -24.30 -23.93
C SER A 60 5.77 -25.33 -23.25
N ASP A 61 4.90 -25.90 -24.09
CA ASP A 61 4.26 -27.21 -24.02
C ASP A 61 3.08 -27.45 -23.06
N GLY A 62 1.93 -27.73 -23.69
CA GLY A 62 1.31 -29.04 -23.48
C GLY A 62 0.21 -29.17 -22.42
N LYS A 63 -1.04 -29.13 -22.91
CA LYS A 63 -2.15 -30.03 -22.52
C LYS A 63 -2.75 -29.90 -21.11
N LEU A 64 -4.04 -29.52 -21.12
CA LEU A 64 -5.09 -29.86 -20.14
C LEU A 64 -4.69 -29.92 -18.65
N SER A 65 -5.00 -28.85 -17.93
CA SER A 65 -5.47 -29.02 -16.56
C SER A 65 -6.43 -27.88 -16.21
N THR A 66 -7.71 -28.20 -16.14
CA THR A 66 -8.72 -27.40 -15.45
C THR A 66 -8.44 -27.50 -13.95
N LEU A 67 -7.35 -26.89 -13.50
CA LEU A 67 -7.09 -26.72 -12.08
C LEU A 67 -7.91 -25.51 -11.61
N PRO A 68 -8.58 -25.59 -10.45
CA PRO A 68 -9.26 -24.44 -9.89
C PRO A 68 -8.24 -23.30 -9.80
N LEU A 69 -8.54 -22.20 -10.49
CA LEU A 69 -7.73 -20.99 -10.54
C LEU A 69 -7.52 -20.52 -9.10
N GLN A 70 -6.42 -20.95 -8.49
CA GLN A 70 -5.97 -20.49 -7.19
C GLN A 70 -5.88 -18.98 -7.29
N LYS A 71 -6.81 -18.25 -6.65
CA LYS A 71 -6.76 -16.79 -6.57
C LYS A 71 -5.46 -16.44 -5.86
N LYS A 72 -4.40 -16.17 -6.64
CA LYS A 72 -3.18 -15.58 -6.11
C LYS A 72 -3.57 -14.20 -5.61
N SER A 73 -3.43 -13.98 -4.31
CA SER A 73 -3.58 -12.65 -3.73
C SER A 73 -2.50 -11.73 -4.29
N ASP A 74 -2.87 -10.51 -4.66
CA ASP A 74 -1.90 -9.48 -5.02
C ASP A 74 -1.13 -9.07 -3.75
N ILE A 75 0.18 -9.29 -3.74
CA ILE A 75 1.07 -9.01 -2.61
C ILE A 75 2.01 -7.88 -2.98
N THR A 76 2.13 -6.88 -2.10
CA THR A 76 3.11 -5.80 -2.21
C THR A 76 4.15 -5.92 -1.09
N PHE A 77 5.43 -6.01 -1.46
CA PHE A 77 6.53 -6.02 -0.50
C PHE A 77 6.94 -4.61 -0.11
N PHE A 78 7.30 -4.42 1.17
CA PHE A 78 7.81 -3.15 1.66
C PHE A 78 9.23 -2.90 1.14
N LYS A 79 9.54 -1.64 0.83
CA LYS A 79 10.88 -1.22 0.39
C LYS A 79 11.71 -0.79 1.61
N THR A 80 12.88 -1.39 1.78
CA THR A 80 13.83 -1.03 2.85
C THR A 80 14.28 0.43 2.73
N MET A 81 14.43 1.10 3.88
CA MET A 81 14.99 2.45 4.00
C MET A 81 16.38 2.38 4.63
N ALA A 82 17.33 3.11 4.05
CA ALA A 82 18.69 3.18 4.58
C ALA A 82 18.80 4.10 5.82
N ASP A 83 17.94 5.11 5.91
CA ASP A 83 17.92 6.06 7.02
C ASP A 83 17.19 5.46 8.23
N LEU A 84 17.95 5.23 9.30
CA LEU A 84 17.48 4.72 10.58
C LEU A 84 17.51 5.81 11.68
N ASP A 85 17.96 7.02 11.36
CA ASP A 85 18.16 8.10 12.34
C ASP A 85 16.96 9.05 12.39
N SER A 86 16.27 9.27 11.25
CA SER A 86 15.03 10.06 11.24
C SER A 86 13.95 9.43 12.11
N GLN A 87 13.28 10.24 12.93
CA GLN A 87 12.16 9.79 13.76
C GLN A 87 10.82 10.02 13.05
N PRO A 88 9.88 9.06 13.09
CA PRO A 88 8.55 9.25 12.53
C PRO A 88 7.76 10.25 13.39
N VAL A 89 6.90 11.04 12.76
CA VAL A 89 5.94 11.89 13.48
C VAL A 89 4.82 11.01 14.02
N LEU A 90 4.73 10.94 15.35
CA LEU A 90 3.60 10.31 16.02
C LEU A 90 2.59 11.38 16.37
N PHE A 91 1.39 11.28 15.79
CA PHE A 91 0.28 12.11 16.21
C PHE A 91 -0.28 11.59 17.53
N ILE A 92 -0.05 12.35 18.60
CA ILE A 92 -0.60 12.09 19.94
C ILE A 92 -1.59 13.23 20.20
N PRO A 93 -2.92 13.02 20.04
CA PRO A 93 -3.89 14.07 20.31
C PRO A 93 -3.83 14.44 21.78
N ASP A 94 -3.60 15.72 22.07
CA ASP A 94 -3.66 16.22 23.43
C ASP A 94 -5.10 16.65 23.74
N VAL A 95 -5.70 16.08 24.78
CA VAL A 95 -6.97 16.55 25.33
C VAL A 95 -6.68 17.59 26.40
N HIS A 96 -6.16 18.75 25.98
CA HIS A 96 -6.25 19.96 26.78
C HIS A 96 -7.74 20.28 26.98
N PHE A 97 -8.29 19.79 28.09
CA PHE A 97 -9.60 20.05 28.69
C PHE A 97 -10.59 20.85 27.82
N GLY A 98 -11.54 20.13 27.21
CA GLY A 98 -12.67 20.68 26.46
C GLY A 98 -13.73 21.42 27.29
N ASN A 99 -13.33 22.32 28.20
CA ASN A 99 -14.28 23.04 29.08
C ASN A 99 -14.06 24.56 29.18
N LEU A 100 -13.30 25.21 28.30
CA LEU A 100 -13.35 26.68 28.23
C LEU A 100 -14.54 27.14 27.35
N GLN A 101 -15.66 27.39 28.05
CA GLN A 101 -16.76 28.27 27.65
C GLN A 101 -17.69 27.80 26.52
N ARG A 102 -18.52 26.80 26.82
CA ARG A 102 -19.90 26.80 26.35
C ARG A 102 -20.88 26.78 27.53
N THR A 103 -20.59 27.56 28.57
CA THR A 103 -21.62 27.94 29.55
C THR A 103 -22.47 29.02 28.92
N GLY A 104 -23.62 28.60 28.38
CA GLY A 104 -24.77 29.48 28.40
C GLY A 104 -25.05 29.84 29.85
N GLN A 105 -25.02 31.13 30.16
CA GLN A 105 -25.85 31.71 31.20
C GLN A 105 -26.49 32.98 30.64
N VAL A 106 -27.76 33.07 31.01
CA VAL A 106 -28.74 34.13 30.80
C VAL A 106 -28.23 35.46 31.38
#